data_AF-A0A368FNW1-F1
#
_entry.id   AF-A0A368FNW1-F1
#
_cell.length_a   1.000
_cell.length_b   1.000
_cell.length_c   1.000
_cell.angle_alpha   90.00
_cell.angle_beta   90.00
_cell.angle_gamma   90.00
#
_symmetry.space_group_name_H-M   'P 1'
#
loop_
_entity.id
_entity.type
_entity.pdbx_description
1 polymer ?
#
loop_
_entity_poly.entity_id
_entity_poly.type
_entity_poly.pdbx_seq_one_letter_code
_entity_poly.pdbx_strand_id
1 'polypeptide(L)'
;MRSLLTGVPCYFQLASVYFAVAYASKAEIDKHLELGKSFLAKGQFADALTHYHAAIELDPSNYLTLYRRATVYLAMGKSKQAIPDLDRVVELKGDFTAARIQRGNVLLKQGEIDAAENDFHAVLAVEPSNSEVSGKLDLIADLRQYVHQAKSFYDRDDHHSAEYYLNKALEIENGRVISIRLSGLPLFSAFTLHAIGSGFDIAIEDYQKAQQVNEESRRAREGLEKAQKLKKQAGKRDYYKILGLKRNASKRDITKAYRKMAQKWHPDNFNDAAEKKKAEQKFIDIAAAKEVLSDDEKRAQFDQGIDPLDPEAQQGHTHFHHGFPGGFMFREGGGPFSFKFNF
;
A
#
# COMPACT_ATOMS: atom_id res chain seq x y z
N MET A 1 42.44 -65.89 45.06
CA MET A 1 42.69 -64.43 45.13
C MET A 1 42.95 -63.92 43.71
N ARG A 2 42.35 -62.77 43.37
CA ARG A 2 42.58 -61.93 42.15
C ARG A 2 42.01 -62.54 40.86
N SER A 3 41.32 -61.82 39.97
CA SER A 3 41.37 -60.40 39.64
C SER A 3 40.04 -59.92 39.00
N LEU A 4 39.46 -58.86 39.57
CA LEU A 4 38.54 -57.94 38.88
C LEU A 4 39.27 -56.59 38.76
N LEU A 5 38.98 -55.81 37.72
CA LEU A 5 39.36 -54.40 37.45
C LEU A 5 40.34 -54.19 36.28
N THR A 6 39.83 -54.15 35.04
CA THR A 6 40.47 -53.42 33.92
C THR A 6 39.43 -52.97 32.87
N GLY A 7 38.47 -52.12 33.25
CA GLY A 7 37.42 -51.68 32.32
C GLY A 7 36.92 -50.24 32.45
N VAL A 8 37.57 -49.39 33.25
CA VAL A 8 37.06 -48.04 33.59
C VAL A 8 37.80 -46.82 32.94
N PRO A 9 38.96 -46.91 32.26
CA PRO A 9 39.68 -45.67 31.88
C PRO A 9 39.12 -44.92 30.66
N CYS A 10 38.37 -45.56 29.75
CA CYS A 10 37.95 -44.91 28.49
C CYS A 10 36.70 -44.01 28.65
N TYR A 11 35.76 -44.38 29.53
CA TYR A 11 34.54 -43.58 29.78
C TYR A 11 34.84 -42.26 30.50
N PHE A 12 35.83 -42.25 31.40
CA PHE A 12 36.28 -41.04 32.11
C PHE A 12 37.02 -40.06 31.19
N GLN A 13 37.82 -40.56 30.24
CA GLN A 13 38.50 -39.71 29.27
C GLN A 13 37.51 -39.06 28.29
N LEU A 14 36.54 -39.83 27.76
CA LEU A 14 35.49 -39.27 26.88
C LEU A 14 34.59 -38.26 27.60
N ALA A 15 34.22 -38.53 28.86
CA ALA A 15 33.48 -37.57 29.67
C ALA A 15 34.28 -36.30 29.95
N SER A 16 35.60 -36.40 30.23
CA SER A 16 36.46 -35.23 30.44
C SER A 16 36.68 -34.40 29.18
N VAL A 17 36.78 -35.03 28.01
CA VAL A 17 36.92 -34.36 26.72
C VAL A 17 35.61 -33.71 26.31
N TYR A 18 34.47 -34.40 26.49
CA TYR A 18 33.15 -33.83 26.26
C TYR A 18 32.87 -32.64 27.19
N PHE A 19 33.21 -32.75 28.47
CA PHE A 19 33.07 -31.66 29.44
C PHE A 19 34.00 -30.49 29.10
N ALA A 20 35.25 -30.74 28.67
CA ALA A 20 36.18 -29.70 28.24
C ALA A 20 35.75 -29.02 26.93
N VAL A 21 35.25 -29.78 25.94
CA VAL A 21 34.72 -29.25 24.67
C VAL A 21 33.44 -28.45 24.89
N ALA A 22 32.52 -28.94 25.72
CA ALA A 22 31.30 -28.22 26.10
C ALA A 22 31.60 -26.95 26.93
N TYR A 23 32.66 -26.97 27.74
CA TYR A 23 33.10 -25.80 28.50
C TYR A 23 33.79 -24.76 27.60
N ALA A 24 34.60 -25.21 26.64
CA ALA A 24 35.22 -24.36 25.64
C ALA A 24 34.17 -23.71 24.73
N SER A 25 33.19 -24.46 24.25
CA SER A 25 32.08 -23.91 23.44
C SER A 25 31.23 -22.93 24.23
N LYS A 26 30.99 -23.18 25.53
CA LYS A 26 30.29 -22.23 26.41
C LYS A 26 31.05 -20.91 26.57
N ALA A 27 32.37 -20.97 26.78
CA ALA A 27 33.19 -19.76 26.88
C ALA A 27 33.22 -18.97 25.57
N GLU A 28 33.20 -19.65 24.42
CA GLU A 28 33.10 -19.03 23.09
C GLU A 28 31.73 -18.38 22.86
N ILE A 29 30.63 -19.03 23.26
CA ILE A 29 29.28 -18.47 23.24
C ILE A 29 29.23 -17.19 24.08
N ASP A 30 29.69 -17.25 25.33
CA ASP A 30 29.67 -16.11 26.25
C ASP A 30 30.49 -14.93 25.69
N LYS A 31 31.65 -15.21 25.08
CA LYS A 31 32.46 -14.20 24.39
C LYS A 31 31.68 -13.53 23.26
N HIS A 32 30.99 -14.30 22.42
CA HIS A 32 30.18 -13.75 21.34
C HIS A 32 28.99 -12.92 21.87
N LEU A 33 28.36 -13.36 22.96
CA LEU A 33 27.28 -12.61 23.60
C LEU A 33 27.75 -11.27 24.16
N GLU A 34 28.90 -11.24 24.84
CA GLU A 34 29.46 -9.99 25.37
C GLU A 34 29.91 -9.02 24.27
N LEU A 35 30.52 -9.54 23.20
CA LEU A 35 30.83 -8.73 22.02
C LEU A 35 29.57 -8.17 21.36
N GLY A 36 28.55 -9.01 21.14
CA GLY A 36 27.26 -8.59 20.58
C GLY A 36 26.58 -7.49 21.42
N LYS A 37 26.62 -7.61 22.75
CA LYS A 37 26.13 -6.58 23.68
C LYS A 37 26.94 -5.29 23.58
N SER A 38 28.27 -5.39 23.53
CA SER A 38 29.16 -4.22 23.42
C SER A 38 28.93 -3.44 22.13
N PHE A 39 28.85 -4.13 20.99
CA PHE A 39 28.57 -3.50 19.69
C PHE A 39 27.17 -2.89 19.63
N LEU A 40 26.17 -3.57 20.22
CA LEU A 40 24.82 -3.02 20.33
C LEU A 40 24.80 -1.71 21.14
N ALA A 41 25.50 -1.67 22.27
CA ALA A 41 25.63 -0.46 23.09
C ALA A 41 26.34 0.69 22.36
N LYS A 42 27.22 0.38 21.41
CA LYS A 42 27.90 1.34 20.53
C LYS A 42 27.08 1.75 19.30
N GLY A 43 25.89 1.16 19.09
CA GLY A 43 25.08 1.38 17.89
C GLY A 43 25.63 0.70 16.62
N GLN A 44 26.63 -0.17 16.75
CA GLN A 44 27.22 -0.93 15.64
C GLN A 44 26.36 -2.18 15.35
N PHE A 45 25.21 -1.99 14.74
CA PHE A 45 24.21 -3.05 14.57
C PHE A 45 24.69 -4.23 13.71
N ALA A 46 25.45 -3.97 12.63
CA ALA A 46 25.95 -5.02 11.76
C ALA A 46 26.95 -5.95 12.47
N ASP A 47 27.90 -5.38 13.22
CA ASP A 47 28.88 -6.14 14.01
C ASP A 47 28.19 -6.93 15.13
N ALA A 48 27.19 -6.32 15.78
CA ALA A 48 26.37 -7.00 16.78
C ALA A 48 25.63 -8.22 16.19
N LEU A 49 25.05 -8.09 14.99
CA LEU A 49 24.38 -9.20 14.30
C LEU A 49 25.34 -10.35 14.01
N THR A 50 26.57 -10.06 13.54
CA THR A 50 27.58 -11.09 13.26
C THR A 50 27.86 -11.94 14.50
N HIS A 51 28.06 -11.30 15.65
CA HIS A 51 28.31 -12.03 16.90
C HIS A 51 27.08 -12.76 17.44
N TYR A 52 25.88 -12.19 17.32
CA TYR A 52 24.67 -12.92 17.67
C TYR A 52 24.40 -14.11 16.74
N HIS A 53 24.76 -14.03 15.45
CA HIS A 53 24.66 -15.16 14.54
C HIS A 53 25.58 -16.31 14.98
N ALA A 54 26.87 -16.01 15.22
CA ALA A 54 27.82 -17.00 15.71
C ALA A 54 27.38 -17.63 17.04
N ALA A 55 26.84 -16.83 17.97
CA ALA A 55 26.31 -17.35 19.23
C ALA A 55 25.11 -18.30 19.04
N ILE A 56 24.24 -18.04 18.05
CA ILE A 56 23.09 -18.90 17.74
C ILE A 56 23.50 -20.20 17.05
N GLU A 57 24.52 -20.16 16.18
CA GLU A 57 25.07 -21.38 15.57
C GLU A 57 25.64 -22.34 16.61
N LEU A 58 26.23 -21.80 17.67
CA LEU A 58 26.80 -22.56 18.78
C LEU A 58 25.73 -23.02 19.80
N ASP A 59 24.69 -22.22 20.05
CA ASP A 59 23.55 -22.58 20.90
C ASP A 59 22.20 -22.09 20.32
N PRO A 60 21.53 -22.93 19.49
CA PRO A 60 20.24 -22.60 18.89
C PRO A 60 19.07 -22.57 19.89
N SER A 61 19.27 -23.07 21.12
CA SER A 61 18.22 -23.19 22.13
C SER A 61 18.14 -21.96 23.05
N ASN A 62 19.11 -21.06 22.96
CA ASN A 62 19.17 -19.87 23.80
C ASN A 62 18.21 -18.78 23.33
N TYR A 63 17.02 -18.76 23.93
CA TYR A 63 16.00 -17.76 23.64
C TYR A 63 16.48 -16.32 23.86
N LEU A 64 17.41 -16.05 24.79
CA LEU A 64 17.91 -14.68 25.02
C LEU A 64 18.75 -14.20 23.85
N THR A 65 19.53 -15.07 23.21
CA THR A 65 20.34 -14.72 22.04
C THR A 65 19.44 -14.41 20.84
N LEU A 66 18.42 -15.23 20.61
CA LEU A 66 17.41 -15.01 19.58
C LEU A 66 16.68 -13.67 19.80
N TYR A 67 16.23 -13.41 21.04
CA TYR A 67 15.57 -12.16 21.39
C TYR A 67 16.47 -10.94 21.14
N ARG A 68 17.75 -11.00 21.54
CA ARG A 68 18.71 -9.90 21.31
C ARG A 68 18.92 -9.65 19.83
N ARG A 69 19.06 -10.70 19.01
CA ARG A 69 19.19 -10.57 17.56
C ARG A 69 17.93 -9.93 16.95
N ALA A 70 16.74 -10.35 17.38
CA ALA A 70 15.49 -9.72 16.99
C ALA A 70 15.46 -8.23 17.33
N THR A 71 15.86 -7.84 18.54
CA THR A 71 15.95 -6.43 18.95
C THR A 71 16.89 -5.62 18.04
N VAL A 72 18.04 -6.19 17.65
CA VAL A 72 18.94 -5.53 16.70
C VAL A 72 18.29 -5.35 15.33
N TYR A 73 17.60 -6.37 14.80
CA TYR A 73 16.83 -6.23 13.57
C TYR A 73 15.75 -5.14 13.68
N LEU A 74 15.02 -5.08 14.79
CA LEU A 74 14.01 -4.04 15.01
C LEU A 74 14.61 -2.64 15.07
N ALA A 75 15.76 -2.48 15.73
CA ALA A 75 16.49 -1.20 15.77
C ALA A 75 16.95 -0.74 14.37
N MET A 76 17.23 -1.69 13.47
CA MET A 76 17.53 -1.41 12.06
C MET A 76 16.29 -1.20 11.17
N GLY A 77 15.08 -1.25 11.73
CA GLY A 77 13.82 -1.21 10.96
C GLY A 77 13.53 -2.48 10.15
N LYS A 78 14.29 -3.55 10.38
CA LYS A 78 14.25 -4.83 9.67
C LYS A 78 13.23 -5.79 10.29
N SER A 79 11.97 -5.37 10.38
CA SER A 79 10.90 -6.11 11.06
C SER A 79 10.64 -7.50 10.48
N LYS A 80 10.73 -7.68 9.16
CA LYS A 80 10.56 -8.98 8.50
C LYS A 80 11.57 -10.03 8.96
N GLN A 81 12.81 -9.62 9.26
CA GLN A 81 13.86 -10.50 9.75
C GLN A 81 13.76 -10.77 11.26
N ALA A 82 13.11 -9.89 12.02
CA ALA A 82 12.95 -10.03 13.46
C ALA A 82 11.85 -11.03 13.87
N ILE A 83 10.77 -11.15 13.09
CA ILE A 83 9.62 -12.00 13.46
C ILE A 83 10.01 -13.47 13.70
N PRO A 84 10.77 -14.15 12.82
CA PRO A 84 11.12 -15.55 13.04
C PRO A 84 11.88 -15.79 14.35
N ASP A 85 12.74 -14.85 14.75
CA ASP A 85 13.46 -14.91 16.01
C ASP A 85 12.50 -14.73 17.21
N LEU A 86 11.56 -13.79 17.12
CA LEU A 86 10.54 -13.58 18.15
C LEU A 86 9.59 -14.78 18.29
N ASP A 87 9.19 -15.38 17.19
CA ASP A 87 8.36 -16.59 17.18
C ASP A 87 9.08 -17.72 17.91
N ARG A 88 10.36 -17.94 17.59
CA ARG A 88 11.16 -18.97 18.23
C ARG A 88 11.34 -18.72 19.73
N VAL A 89 11.46 -17.45 20.14
CA VAL A 89 11.53 -17.08 21.57
C VAL A 89 10.23 -17.44 22.28
N VAL A 90 9.07 -17.14 21.69
CA VAL A 90 7.76 -17.45 22.28
C VAL A 90 7.53 -18.97 22.34
N GLU A 91 8.02 -19.74 21.35
CA GLU A 91 8.00 -21.20 21.38
C GLU A 91 8.87 -21.80 22.49
N LEU A 92 10.12 -21.30 22.63
CA LEU A 92 11.07 -21.79 23.63
C LEU A 92 10.68 -21.35 25.04
N LYS A 93 10.13 -20.14 25.17
CA LYS A 93 9.80 -19.51 26.44
C LYS A 93 8.50 -18.70 26.35
N GLY A 94 7.38 -19.39 26.53
CA GLY A 94 6.05 -18.82 26.39
C GLY A 94 5.67 -17.75 27.42
N ASP A 95 6.33 -17.72 28.58
CA ASP A 95 6.19 -16.74 29.67
C ASP A 95 7.05 -15.48 29.47
N PHE A 96 7.89 -15.43 28.42
CA PHE A 96 8.73 -14.27 28.15
C PHE A 96 7.93 -13.14 27.46
N THR A 97 7.24 -12.36 28.30
CA THR A 97 6.35 -11.26 27.91
C THR A 97 7.05 -10.24 27.00
N ALA A 98 8.32 -9.90 27.25
CA ALA A 98 9.07 -8.93 26.44
C ALA A 98 9.14 -9.29 24.95
N ALA A 99 9.23 -10.57 24.58
CA ALA A 99 9.20 -10.98 23.17
C ALA A 99 7.79 -10.85 22.58
N ARG A 100 6.74 -11.20 23.33
CA ARG A 100 5.35 -11.03 22.90
C ARG A 100 4.99 -9.57 22.70
N ILE A 101 5.41 -8.67 23.59
CA ILE A 101 5.20 -7.22 23.43
C ILE A 101 5.88 -6.73 22.15
N GLN A 102 7.14 -7.12 21.91
CA GLN A 102 7.86 -6.72 20.69
C GLN A 102 7.20 -7.28 19.43
N ARG A 103 6.79 -8.56 19.45
CA ARG A 103 6.09 -9.19 18.31
C ARG A 103 4.74 -8.54 18.06
N GLY A 104 3.92 -8.35 19.09
CA GLY A 104 2.63 -7.66 19.01
C GLY A 104 2.77 -6.24 18.47
N ASN A 105 3.77 -5.47 18.90
CA ASN A 105 4.06 -4.13 18.36
C ASN A 105 4.44 -4.16 16.87
N VAL A 106 5.21 -5.16 16.44
CA VAL A 106 5.59 -5.34 15.03
C VAL A 106 4.38 -5.76 14.19
N LEU A 107 3.59 -6.70 14.68
CA LEU A 107 2.37 -7.20 14.04
C LEU A 107 1.33 -6.09 13.90
N LEU A 108 1.14 -5.30 14.95
CA LEU A 108 0.23 -4.15 14.95
C LEU A 108 0.67 -3.14 13.88
N LYS A 109 1.96 -2.79 13.84
CA LYS A 109 2.50 -1.95 12.75
C LYS A 109 2.22 -2.59 11.39
N GLN A 110 2.43 -3.88 11.21
CA GLN A 110 2.16 -4.58 9.94
C GLN A 110 0.65 -4.72 9.61
N GLY A 111 -0.26 -4.28 10.50
CA GLY A 111 -1.70 -4.40 10.33
C GLY A 111 -2.26 -5.80 10.59
N GLU A 112 -1.47 -6.69 11.21
CA GLU A 112 -1.91 -8.00 11.72
C GLU A 112 -2.55 -7.83 13.11
N ILE A 113 -3.67 -7.12 13.15
CA ILE A 113 -4.34 -6.67 14.39
C ILE A 113 -4.73 -7.85 15.29
N ASP A 114 -5.34 -8.90 14.71
CA ASP A 114 -5.83 -10.06 15.48
C ASP A 114 -4.66 -10.83 16.13
N ALA A 115 -3.55 -10.99 15.39
CA ALA A 115 -2.36 -11.66 15.91
C ALA A 115 -1.68 -10.82 17.00
N ALA A 116 -1.62 -9.49 16.82
CA ALA A 116 -1.10 -8.57 17.82
C ALA A 116 -1.94 -8.59 19.11
N GLU A 117 -3.26 -8.58 18.98
CA GLU A 117 -4.20 -8.64 20.10
C GLU A 117 -4.00 -9.92 20.93
N ASN A 118 -3.85 -11.07 20.26
CA ASN A 118 -3.57 -12.35 20.93
C ASN A 118 -2.28 -12.30 21.74
N ASP A 119 -1.23 -11.67 21.22
CA ASP A 119 0.03 -11.50 21.95
C ASP A 119 -0.13 -10.60 23.18
N PHE A 120 -0.87 -9.51 23.04
CA PHE A 120 -1.13 -8.57 24.13
C PHE A 120 -1.99 -9.20 25.23
N HIS A 121 -3.04 -9.95 24.90
CA HIS A 121 -3.83 -10.71 25.88
C HIS A 121 -2.97 -11.75 26.61
N ALA A 122 -2.09 -12.46 25.89
CA ALA A 122 -1.17 -13.41 26.51
C ALA A 122 -0.18 -12.73 27.48
N VAL A 123 0.21 -11.48 27.23
CA VAL A 123 1.02 -10.70 28.17
C VAL A 123 0.21 -10.31 29.39
N LEU A 124 -1.02 -9.78 29.25
CA LEU A 124 -1.86 -9.42 30.39
C LEU A 124 -2.29 -10.62 31.26
N ALA A 125 -2.31 -11.82 30.69
CA ALA A 125 -2.52 -13.05 31.47
C ALA A 125 -1.37 -13.33 32.46
N VAL A 126 -0.15 -12.89 32.15
CA VAL A 126 1.04 -13.03 33.02
C VAL A 126 1.28 -11.77 33.85
N GLU A 127 1.10 -10.59 33.25
CA GLU A 127 1.31 -9.27 33.83
C GLU A 127 0.04 -8.41 33.74
N PRO A 128 -0.97 -8.63 34.61
CA PRO A 128 -2.25 -7.90 34.52
C PRO A 128 -2.12 -6.38 34.70
N SER A 129 -1.05 -5.92 35.35
CA SER A 129 -0.79 -4.50 35.61
C SER A 129 0.08 -3.82 34.54
N ASN A 130 0.30 -4.46 33.39
CA ASN A 130 1.09 -3.87 32.31
C ASN A 130 0.28 -2.79 31.55
N SER A 131 0.51 -1.52 31.92
CA SER A 131 -0.21 -0.38 31.36
C SER A 131 0.13 -0.11 29.89
N GLU A 132 1.34 -0.46 29.42
CA GLU A 132 1.71 -0.33 28.01
C GLU A 132 0.80 -1.21 27.15
N VAL A 133 0.68 -2.49 27.52
CA VAL A 133 -0.12 -3.46 26.78
C VAL A 133 -1.61 -3.17 26.89
N SER A 134 -2.10 -2.75 28.07
CA SER A 134 -3.49 -2.30 28.23
C SER A 134 -3.81 -1.17 27.25
N GLY A 135 -2.95 -0.15 27.16
CA GLY A 135 -3.14 0.95 26.22
C GLY A 135 -3.11 0.51 24.75
N LYS A 136 -2.33 -0.53 24.41
CA LYS A 136 -2.35 -1.12 23.05
C LYS A 136 -3.67 -1.83 22.73
N LEU A 137 -4.28 -2.50 23.70
CA LEU A 137 -5.58 -3.16 23.52
C LEU A 137 -6.71 -2.15 23.40
N ASP A 138 -6.69 -1.08 24.20
CA ASP A 138 -7.65 0.03 24.07
C ASP A 138 -7.57 0.67 22.68
N LEU A 139 -6.34 0.88 22.17
CA LEU A 139 -6.08 1.35 20.81
C LEU A 139 -6.70 0.43 19.74
N ILE A 140 -6.53 -0.88 19.89
CA ILE A 140 -7.08 -1.89 18.99
C ILE A 140 -8.61 -1.90 19.04
N ALA A 141 -9.19 -1.73 20.23
CA ALA A 141 -10.65 -1.65 20.41
C ALA A 141 -11.23 -0.43 19.68
N ASP A 142 -10.63 0.75 19.87
CA ASP A 142 -11.00 1.98 19.17
C ASP A 142 -10.89 1.81 17.65
N LEU A 143 -9.78 1.25 17.16
CA LEU A 143 -9.56 0.98 15.74
C LEU A 143 -10.67 0.10 15.17
N ARG A 144 -11.00 -1.00 15.84
CA ARG A 144 -12.09 -1.91 15.42
C ARG A 144 -13.44 -1.21 15.41
N GLN A 145 -13.72 -0.37 16.41
CA GLN A 145 -14.95 0.39 16.48
C GLN A 145 -15.08 1.35 15.28
N TYR A 146 -14.02 2.11 14.97
CA TYR A 146 -14.03 3.02 13.82
C TYR A 146 -14.19 2.29 12.50
N VAL A 147 -13.49 1.17 12.30
CA VAL A 147 -13.64 0.34 11.09
C VAL A 147 -15.05 -0.23 10.98
N HIS A 148 -15.64 -0.68 12.09
CA HIS A 148 -17.01 -1.19 12.12
C HIS A 148 -18.02 -0.09 11.76
N GLN A 149 -17.87 1.11 12.33
CA GLN A 149 -18.72 2.26 12.01
C GLN A 149 -18.58 2.65 10.54
N ALA A 150 -17.35 2.77 10.03
CA ALA A 150 -17.10 3.08 8.63
C ALA A 150 -17.79 2.07 7.69
N LYS A 151 -17.72 0.78 8.02
CA LYS A 151 -18.44 -0.27 7.27
C LYS A 151 -19.96 -0.09 7.32
N SER A 152 -20.52 0.15 8.49
CA SER A 152 -21.97 0.36 8.67
C SER A 152 -22.48 1.55 7.85
N PHE A 153 -21.75 2.66 7.80
CA PHE A 153 -22.13 3.83 6.98
C PHE A 153 -21.97 3.55 5.48
N TYR A 154 -20.91 2.86 5.10
CA TYR A 154 -20.69 2.46 3.72
C TYR A 154 -21.79 1.52 3.19
N ASP A 155 -22.20 0.53 3.99
CA ASP A 155 -23.28 -0.40 3.63
C ASP A 155 -24.65 0.32 3.49
N ARG A 156 -24.76 1.55 4.00
CA ARG A 156 -25.92 2.44 3.87
C ARG A 156 -25.77 3.49 2.76
N ASP A 157 -24.72 3.42 1.95
CA ASP A 157 -24.38 4.39 0.91
C ASP A 157 -24.03 5.79 1.43
N ASP A 158 -23.85 5.96 2.75
CA ASP A 158 -23.36 7.20 3.35
C ASP A 158 -21.83 7.21 3.35
N HIS A 159 -21.29 7.55 2.19
CA HIS A 159 -19.84 7.58 1.98
C HIS A 159 -19.13 8.68 2.78
N HIS A 160 -19.81 9.79 3.08
CA HIS A 160 -19.18 10.90 3.81
C HIS A 160 -18.92 10.55 5.27
N SER A 161 -19.90 9.94 5.94
CA SER A 161 -19.72 9.44 7.30
C SER A 161 -18.72 8.28 7.35
N ALA A 162 -18.72 7.40 6.34
CA ALA A 162 -17.73 6.34 6.23
C ALA A 162 -16.29 6.89 6.15
N GLU A 163 -16.06 7.94 5.36
CA GLU A 163 -14.78 8.65 5.27
C GLU A 163 -14.31 9.16 6.62
N TYR A 164 -15.21 9.84 7.34
CA TYR A 164 -14.90 10.45 8.62
C TYR A 164 -14.35 9.42 9.61
N TYR A 165 -15.03 8.28 9.77
CA TYR A 165 -14.60 7.25 10.71
C TYR A 165 -13.34 6.52 10.25
N LEU A 166 -13.14 6.42 8.96
CA LEU A 166 -11.92 5.82 8.40
C LEU A 166 -10.71 6.72 8.62
N ASN A 167 -10.86 8.04 8.48
CA ASN A 167 -9.83 9.00 8.84
C ASN A 167 -9.55 8.99 10.35
N LYS A 168 -10.58 8.84 11.18
CA LYS A 168 -10.39 8.64 12.63
C LYS A 168 -9.55 7.40 12.94
N ALA A 169 -9.80 6.29 12.26
CA ALA A 169 -8.97 5.10 12.38
C ALA A 169 -7.50 5.34 11.96
N LEU A 170 -7.27 6.21 10.97
CA LEU A 170 -5.92 6.58 10.51
C LEU A 170 -5.19 7.56 11.44
N GLU A 171 -5.90 8.45 12.13
CA GLU A 171 -5.33 9.43 13.06
C GLU A 171 -4.75 8.79 14.33
N ILE A 172 -5.23 7.60 14.71
CA ILE A 172 -4.90 6.92 15.97
C ILE A 172 -3.48 6.36 16.01
N GLU A 173 -2.90 6.00 14.86
CA GLU A 173 -1.48 5.67 14.76
C GLU A 173 -0.79 6.69 13.87
N ASN A 174 0.17 7.46 14.42
CA ASN A 174 1.07 8.37 13.70
C ASN A 174 1.67 7.71 12.43
N GLY A 175 0.93 7.82 11.32
CA GLY A 175 1.20 7.41 9.95
C GLY A 175 2.29 6.37 9.70
N ARG A 176 1.91 5.19 9.19
CA ARG A 176 2.31 4.73 7.83
C ARG A 176 2.04 3.26 7.49
N VAL A 177 1.61 2.38 8.41
CA VAL A 177 1.63 0.94 8.09
C VAL A 177 0.26 0.25 8.18
N ILE A 178 -0.61 0.56 9.15
CA ILE A 178 -2.03 0.14 9.11
C ILE A 178 -2.81 0.88 8.00
N SER A 179 -2.39 2.11 7.66
CA SER A 179 -2.89 2.87 6.50
C SER A 179 -2.89 2.06 5.22
N ILE A 180 -1.94 1.14 5.05
CA ILE A 180 -1.72 0.39 3.83
C ILE A 180 -2.58 -0.88 3.76
N ARG A 181 -3.02 -1.42 4.91
CA ARG A 181 -3.96 -2.56 4.95
C ARG A 181 -5.41 -2.12 5.06
N LEU A 182 -5.69 -1.00 5.75
CA LEU A 182 -6.99 -0.34 5.71
C LEU A 182 -7.28 0.26 4.33
N SER A 183 -6.28 0.80 3.61
CA SER A 183 -6.44 1.19 2.19
C SER A 183 -6.68 -0.01 1.27
N GLY A 184 -6.16 -1.18 1.63
CA GLY A 184 -6.46 -2.46 1.01
C GLY A 184 -7.81 -3.06 1.38
N LEU A 185 -8.58 -2.44 2.30
CA LEU A 185 -9.97 -2.84 2.50
C LEU A 185 -10.78 -2.43 1.26
N PRO A 186 -11.69 -3.30 0.79
CA PRO A 186 -12.64 -2.96 -0.27
C PRO A 186 -13.39 -1.66 0.01
N LEU A 187 -13.57 -1.33 1.29
CA LEU A 187 -14.22 -0.12 1.78
C LEU A 187 -13.44 1.15 1.43
N PHE A 188 -12.15 1.25 1.82
CA PHE A 188 -11.34 2.44 1.56
C PHE A 188 -11.14 2.70 0.07
N SER A 189 -10.96 1.62 -0.67
CA SER A 189 -10.72 1.68 -2.11
C SER A 189 -11.96 1.82 -2.96
N ALA A 190 -13.11 1.27 -2.57
CA ALA A 190 -14.38 1.58 -3.21
C ALA A 190 -14.86 3.00 -2.83
N PHE A 191 -14.43 3.49 -1.67
CA PHE A 191 -14.65 4.86 -1.21
C PHE A 191 -13.85 5.88 -2.05
N THR A 192 -12.53 5.69 -2.25
CA THR A 192 -11.73 6.57 -3.14
C THR A 192 -12.20 6.56 -4.60
N LEU A 193 -12.79 5.44 -5.04
CA LEU A 193 -13.40 5.29 -6.37
C LEU A 193 -14.70 6.10 -6.56
N HIS A 194 -15.46 6.33 -5.49
CA HIS A 194 -16.78 7.00 -5.53
C HIS A 194 -16.71 8.48 -5.18
N ALA A 195 -15.83 8.88 -4.26
CA ALA A 195 -15.91 10.20 -3.62
C ALA A 195 -15.35 11.36 -4.47
N ILE A 196 -14.47 11.11 -5.45
CA ILE A 196 -13.78 12.20 -6.16
C ILE A 196 -13.63 11.86 -7.64
N GLY A 197 -13.98 12.78 -8.54
CA GLY A 197 -13.73 12.63 -9.99
C GLY A 197 -12.24 12.48 -10.36
N SER A 198 -11.33 12.83 -9.44
CA SER A 198 -9.88 12.56 -9.47
C SER A 198 -9.46 11.41 -8.53
N GLY A 199 -10.41 10.67 -7.97
CA GLY A 199 -10.22 9.65 -6.95
C GLY A 199 -9.60 8.36 -7.48
N PHE A 200 -9.69 8.12 -8.79
CA PHE A 200 -9.00 6.99 -9.42
C PHE A 200 -7.48 7.07 -9.29
N ASP A 201 -6.90 8.27 -9.40
CA ASP A 201 -5.45 8.47 -9.29
C ASP A 201 -4.97 8.17 -7.87
N ILE A 202 -5.70 8.67 -6.88
CA ILE A 202 -5.44 8.43 -5.45
C ILE A 202 -5.61 6.93 -5.13
N ALA A 203 -6.68 6.30 -5.63
CA ALA A 203 -6.92 4.87 -5.44
C ALA A 203 -5.79 4.01 -6.03
N ILE A 204 -5.32 4.34 -7.23
CA ILE A 204 -4.19 3.66 -7.88
C ILE A 204 -2.92 3.81 -7.05
N GLU A 205 -2.62 5.02 -6.56
CA GLU A 205 -1.46 5.29 -5.72
C GLU A 205 -1.50 4.49 -4.41
N ASP A 206 -2.66 4.45 -3.75
CA ASP A 206 -2.85 3.70 -2.50
C ASP A 206 -2.66 2.19 -2.70
N TYR A 207 -3.20 1.63 -3.80
CA TYR A 207 -2.99 0.23 -4.12
C TYR A 207 -1.55 -0.11 -4.50
N GLN A 208 -0.84 0.80 -5.17
CA GLN A 208 0.58 0.64 -5.47
C GLN A 208 1.42 0.63 -4.19
N LYS A 209 1.14 1.54 -3.24
CA LYS A 209 1.77 1.53 -1.91
C LYS A 209 1.47 0.23 -1.16
N ALA A 210 0.25 -0.31 -1.29
CA ALA A 210 -0.12 -1.59 -0.71
C ALA A 210 0.66 -2.78 -1.26
N GLN A 211 0.95 -2.79 -2.57
CA GLN A 211 1.82 -3.80 -3.16
C GLN A 211 3.28 -3.69 -2.70
N GLN A 212 3.80 -2.48 -2.44
CA GLN A 212 5.18 -2.31 -1.96
C GLN A 212 5.40 -2.88 -0.55
N VAL A 213 4.36 -2.85 0.30
CA VAL A 213 4.46 -3.42 1.66
C VAL A 213 4.26 -4.93 1.64
N ASN A 214 3.29 -5.40 0.86
CA ASN A 214 2.97 -6.81 0.71
C ASN A 214 2.75 -7.16 -0.78
N GLU A 215 3.83 -7.59 -1.44
CA GLU A 215 3.86 -7.94 -2.86
C GLU A 215 2.91 -9.10 -3.22
N GLU A 216 2.62 -9.98 -2.25
CA GLU A 216 1.74 -11.14 -2.41
C GLU A 216 0.26 -10.83 -2.14
N SER A 217 -0.07 -9.58 -1.76
CA SER A 217 -1.45 -9.18 -1.49
C SER A 217 -2.31 -9.29 -2.75
N ARG A 218 -3.02 -10.42 -2.89
CA ARG A 218 -4.01 -10.66 -3.95
C ARG A 218 -5.05 -9.55 -4.04
N ARG A 219 -5.49 -9.04 -2.88
CA ARG A 219 -6.51 -7.98 -2.79
C ARG A 219 -6.00 -6.64 -3.34
N ALA A 220 -4.76 -6.25 -3.04
CA ALA A 220 -4.17 -5.02 -3.57
C ALA A 220 -4.03 -5.08 -5.10
N ARG A 221 -3.67 -6.25 -5.65
CA ARG A 221 -3.56 -6.48 -7.09
C ARG A 221 -4.90 -6.39 -7.81
N GLU A 222 -5.92 -7.10 -7.31
CA GLU A 222 -7.28 -7.04 -7.88
C GLU A 222 -7.88 -5.63 -7.79
N GLY A 223 -7.61 -4.93 -6.68
CA GLY A 223 -8.02 -3.55 -6.47
C GLY A 223 -7.39 -2.56 -7.45
N LEU A 224 -6.07 -2.66 -7.65
CA LEU A 224 -5.33 -1.85 -8.62
C LEU A 224 -5.87 -2.02 -10.04
N GLU A 225 -6.06 -3.25 -10.48
CA GLU A 225 -6.59 -3.57 -11.81
C GLU A 225 -7.99 -2.98 -12.00
N LYS A 226 -8.86 -3.10 -10.98
CA LYS A 226 -10.21 -2.53 -10.99
C LYS A 226 -10.18 -1.01 -11.07
N ALA A 227 -9.34 -0.35 -10.28
CA ALA A 227 -9.20 1.12 -10.28
C ALA A 227 -8.69 1.63 -11.62
N GLN A 228 -7.67 0.99 -12.20
CA GLN A 228 -7.16 1.32 -13.54
C GLN A 228 -8.21 1.11 -14.63
N LYS A 229 -8.96 0.00 -14.58
CA LYS A 229 -10.04 -0.28 -15.54
C LYS A 229 -11.14 0.77 -15.46
N LEU A 230 -11.58 1.14 -14.26
CA LEU A 230 -12.61 2.15 -14.06
C LEU A 230 -12.12 3.55 -14.44
N LYS A 231 -10.85 3.88 -14.19
CA LYS A 231 -10.22 5.11 -14.69
C LYS A 231 -10.29 5.18 -16.22
N LYS A 232 -9.91 4.09 -16.91
CA LYS A 232 -10.00 4.00 -18.38
C LYS A 232 -11.45 4.11 -18.87
N GLN A 233 -12.40 3.49 -18.17
CA GLN A 233 -13.83 3.58 -18.51
C GLN A 233 -14.41 4.99 -18.27
N ALA A 234 -14.03 5.65 -17.18
CA ALA A 234 -14.45 7.02 -16.86
C ALA A 234 -13.83 8.05 -17.82
N GLY A 235 -12.60 7.81 -18.29
CA GLY A 235 -11.94 8.62 -19.30
C GLY A 235 -12.46 8.42 -20.73
N LYS A 236 -13.17 7.33 -21.02
CA LYS A 236 -13.70 7.04 -22.36
C LYS A 236 -14.83 8.02 -22.71
N ARG A 237 -14.54 8.97 -23.60
CA ARG A 237 -15.49 9.98 -24.06
C ARG A 237 -16.53 9.34 -24.98
N ASP A 238 -17.81 9.45 -24.63
CA ASP A 238 -18.91 9.07 -25.52
C ASP A 238 -19.32 10.28 -26.37
N TYR A 239 -18.71 10.42 -27.55
CA TYR A 239 -18.90 11.58 -28.43
C TYR A 239 -20.37 11.78 -28.85
N TYR A 240 -21.14 10.71 -29.02
CA TYR A 240 -22.57 10.82 -29.33
C TYR A 240 -23.37 11.36 -28.15
N LYS A 241 -23.07 10.91 -26.92
CA LYS A 241 -23.72 11.45 -25.71
C LYS A 241 -23.34 12.91 -25.45
N ILE A 242 -22.09 13.30 -25.69
CA ILE A 242 -21.62 14.69 -25.53
C ILE A 242 -22.45 15.65 -26.39
N LEU A 243 -22.74 15.28 -27.64
CA LEU A 243 -23.58 16.08 -28.54
C LEU A 243 -25.08 15.81 -28.41
N GLY A 244 -25.50 14.82 -27.61
CA GLY A 244 -26.90 14.42 -27.46
C GLY A 244 -27.50 13.78 -28.71
N LEU A 245 -26.71 12.98 -29.43
CA LEU A 245 -27.07 12.37 -30.71
C LEU A 245 -27.21 10.84 -30.59
N LYS A 246 -27.97 10.25 -31.52
CA LYS A 246 -27.99 8.80 -31.73
C LYS A 246 -26.83 8.38 -32.64
N ARG A 247 -26.41 7.12 -32.57
CA ARG A 247 -25.30 6.58 -33.39
C ARG A 247 -25.52 6.69 -34.91
N ASN A 248 -26.78 6.73 -35.35
CA ASN A 248 -27.14 6.88 -36.76
C ASN A 248 -27.30 8.35 -37.21
N ALA A 249 -26.85 9.33 -36.41
CA ALA A 249 -26.98 10.75 -36.75
C ALA A 249 -26.21 11.12 -38.02
N SER A 250 -26.78 12.01 -38.83
CA SER A 250 -26.13 12.51 -40.05
C SER A 250 -25.07 13.57 -39.74
N LYS A 251 -24.14 13.83 -40.66
CA LYS A 251 -23.14 14.93 -40.53
C LYS A 251 -23.79 16.30 -40.30
N ARG A 252 -24.97 16.51 -40.87
CA ARG A 252 -25.76 17.74 -40.68
C ARG A 252 -26.29 17.85 -39.25
N ASP A 253 -26.75 16.74 -38.66
CA ASP A 253 -27.21 16.70 -37.27
C ASP A 253 -26.05 16.93 -36.29
N ILE A 254 -24.89 16.34 -36.57
CA ILE A 254 -23.65 16.54 -35.81
C ILE A 254 -23.25 18.02 -35.81
N THR A 255 -23.24 18.65 -36.98
CA THR A 255 -22.91 20.09 -37.10
C THR A 255 -23.91 20.97 -36.36
N LYS A 256 -25.21 20.66 -36.45
CA LYS A 256 -26.27 21.40 -35.75
C LYS A 256 -26.16 21.26 -34.24
N ALA A 257 -25.92 20.05 -33.74
CA ALA A 257 -25.74 19.76 -32.32
C ALA A 257 -24.49 20.43 -31.76
N TYR A 258 -23.36 20.38 -32.49
CA TYR A 258 -22.14 21.08 -32.14
C TYR A 258 -22.38 22.58 -31.96
N ARG A 259 -22.99 23.26 -32.94
CA ARG A 259 -23.24 24.72 -32.84
C ARG A 259 -24.09 25.06 -31.62
N LYS A 260 -25.14 24.28 -31.37
CA LYS A 260 -26.03 24.46 -30.21
C LYS A 260 -25.29 24.27 -28.89
N MET A 261 -24.47 23.23 -28.77
CA MET A 261 -23.75 22.92 -27.54
C MET A 261 -22.57 23.87 -27.31
N ALA A 262 -21.82 24.24 -28.35
CA ALA A 262 -20.73 25.19 -28.30
C ALA A 262 -21.23 26.58 -27.88
N GLN A 263 -22.37 27.04 -28.42
CA GLN A 263 -22.98 28.29 -27.99
C GLN A 263 -23.45 28.23 -26.54
N LYS A 264 -24.01 27.09 -26.09
CA LYS A 264 -24.48 26.92 -24.70
C LYS A 264 -23.34 26.93 -23.69
N TRP A 265 -22.27 26.22 -23.99
CA TRP A 265 -21.13 26.01 -23.09
C TRP A 265 -19.94 26.93 -23.40
N HIS A 266 -20.16 28.03 -24.11
CA HIS A 266 -19.11 29.01 -24.34
C HIS A 266 -18.67 29.62 -22.98
N PRO A 267 -17.37 29.66 -22.65
CA PRO A 267 -16.89 30.15 -21.35
C PRO A 267 -17.34 31.58 -21.01
N ASP A 268 -17.55 32.42 -22.03
CA ASP A 268 -18.04 33.81 -21.85
C ASP A 268 -19.49 33.89 -21.32
N ASN A 269 -20.24 32.80 -21.35
CA ASN A 269 -21.59 32.75 -20.80
C ASN A 269 -21.59 32.60 -19.26
N PHE A 270 -20.44 32.35 -18.63
CA PHE A 270 -20.32 32.03 -17.21
C PHE A 270 -19.41 33.04 -16.50
N ASN A 271 -19.94 33.65 -15.44
CA ASN A 271 -19.24 34.67 -14.67
C ASN A 271 -18.47 34.10 -13.46
N ASP A 272 -18.89 32.95 -12.93
CA ASP A 272 -18.22 32.27 -11.82
C ASP A 272 -17.00 31.47 -12.30
N ALA A 273 -15.91 31.49 -11.54
CA ALA A 273 -14.65 30.84 -11.91
C ALA A 273 -14.77 29.31 -11.94
N ALA A 274 -15.54 28.71 -11.02
CA ALA A 274 -15.72 27.26 -10.98
C ALA A 274 -16.65 26.79 -12.12
N GLU A 275 -17.71 27.55 -12.42
CA GLU A 275 -18.58 27.28 -13.56
C GLU A 275 -17.89 27.48 -14.90
N LYS A 276 -17.05 28.53 -15.04
CA LYS A 276 -16.27 28.79 -16.23
C LYS A 276 -15.31 27.64 -16.54
N LYS A 277 -14.59 27.14 -15.54
CA LYS A 277 -13.73 25.96 -15.69
C LYS A 277 -14.50 24.70 -16.13
N LYS A 278 -15.73 24.50 -15.61
CA LYS A 278 -16.61 23.41 -16.06
C LYS A 278 -17.09 23.61 -17.50
N ALA A 279 -17.38 24.85 -17.88
CA ALA A 279 -17.80 25.20 -19.24
C ALA A 279 -16.66 25.00 -20.25
N GLU A 280 -15.44 25.43 -19.90
CA GLU A 280 -14.22 25.18 -20.68
C GLU A 280 -14.00 23.69 -20.93
N GLN A 281 -14.08 22.86 -19.89
CA GLN A 281 -13.92 21.41 -20.04
C GLN A 281 -14.98 20.83 -20.99
N LYS A 282 -16.25 21.22 -20.83
CA LYS A 282 -17.33 20.77 -21.71
C LYS A 282 -17.14 21.27 -23.14
N PHE A 283 -16.64 22.48 -23.33
CA PHE A 283 -16.36 23.04 -24.65
C PHE A 283 -15.28 22.25 -25.39
N ILE A 284 -14.22 21.83 -24.67
CA ILE A 284 -13.18 20.94 -25.19
C ILE A 284 -13.78 19.60 -25.63
N ASP A 285 -14.61 18.98 -24.78
CA ASP A 285 -15.25 17.69 -25.11
C ASP A 285 -16.22 17.81 -26.30
N ILE A 286 -16.96 18.93 -26.41
CA ILE A 286 -17.85 19.23 -27.55
C ILE A 286 -17.05 19.39 -28.86
N ALA A 287 -15.89 20.04 -28.81
CA ALA A 287 -15.00 20.19 -29.96
C ALA A 287 -14.42 18.85 -30.40
N ALA A 288 -13.92 18.04 -29.45
CA ALA A 288 -13.44 16.69 -29.70
C ALA A 288 -14.53 15.80 -30.34
N ALA A 289 -15.77 15.86 -29.83
CA ALA A 289 -16.89 15.11 -30.38
C ALA A 289 -17.22 15.49 -31.82
N LYS A 290 -17.12 16.78 -32.17
CA LYS A 290 -17.28 17.23 -33.56
C LYS A 290 -16.16 16.65 -34.43
N GLU A 291 -14.91 16.73 -34.00
CA GLU A 291 -13.76 16.23 -34.76
C GLU A 291 -13.91 14.75 -35.10
N VAL A 292 -14.22 13.92 -34.10
CA VAL A 292 -14.35 12.47 -34.29
C VAL A 292 -15.57 12.10 -35.11
N LEU A 293 -16.73 12.71 -34.87
CA LEU A 293 -17.97 12.30 -35.53
C LEU A 293 -18.16 12.88 -36.93
N SER A 294 -17.45 13.96 -37.28
CA SER A 294 -17.54 14.58 -38.62
C SER A 294 -16.63 13.94 -39.66
N ASP A 295 -15.54 13.30 -39.21
CA ASP A 295 -14.61 12.53 -40.03
C ASP A 295 -15.08 11.06 -40.10
N ASP A 296 -15.23 10.52 -41.31
CA ASP A 296 -15.79 9.18 -41.51
C ASP A 296 -14.86 8.07 -40.99
N GLU A 297 -13.54 8.26 -41.07
CA GLU A 297 -12.55 7.28 -40.61
C GLU A 297 -12.49 7.27 -39.09
N LYS A 298 -12.40 8.45 -38.46
CA LYS A 298 -12.40 8.58 -36.99
C LYS A 298 -13.71 8.08 -36.39
N ARG A 299 -14.85 8.38 -37.04
CA ARG A 299 -16.16 7.88 -36.62
C ARG A 299 -16.23 6.37 -36.70
N ALA A 300 -15.74 5.76 -37.79
CA ALA A 300 -15.70 4.32 -37.94
C ALA A 300 -14.81 3.64 -36.89
N GLN A 301 -13.63 4.20 -36.60
CA GLN A 301 -12.74 3.74 -35.52
C GLN A 301 -13.45 3.78 -34.16
N PHE A 302 -14.12 4.91 -33.86
CA PHE A 302 -14.88 5.07 -32.63
C PHE A 302 -16.06 4.09 -32.53
N ASP A 303 -16.77 3.85 -33.63
CA ASP A 303 -17.88 2.89 -33.70
C ASP A 303 -17.40 1.44 -33.52
N GLN A 304 -16.15 1.13 -33.90
CA GLN A 304 -15.45 -0.14 -33.61
C GLN A 304 -14.91 -0.22 -32.17
N GLY A 305 -15.05 0.84 -31.39
CA GLY A 305 -14.67 0.89 -29.97
C GLY A 305 -13.26 1.41 -29.70
N ILE A 306 -12.53 1.83 -30.74
CA ILE A 306 -11.19 2.45 -30.68
C ILE A 306 -11.37 3.96 -30.61
N ASP A 307 -10.89 4.62 -29.55
CA ASP A 307 -11.00 6.08 -29.45
C ASP A 307 -9.84 6.75 -30.23
N PRO A 308 -10.12 7.47 -31.34
CA PRO A 308 -9.09 8.07 -32.18
C PRO A 308 -8.33 9.23 -31.53
N LEU A 309 -8.86 9.78 -30.42
CA LEU A 309 -8.22 10.85 -29.66
C LEU A 309 -7.59 10.36 -28.36
N ASP A 310 -7.56 9.04 -28.10
CA ASP A 310 -6.90 8.47 -26.94
C ASP A 310 -5.37 8.58 -27.07
N PRO A 311 -4.66 9.25 -26.14
CA PRO A 311 -3.20 9.36 -26.15
C PRO A 311 -2.47 8.01 -26.16
N GLU A 312 -3.05 6.94 -25.60
CA GLU A 312 -2.45 5.59 -25.64
C GLU A 312 -2.58 4.94 -27.02
N ALA A 313 -3.62 5.26 -27.79
CA ALA A 313 -3.86 4.68 -29.12
C ALA A 313 -3.01 5.32 -30.23
N GLN A 314 -2.47 6.53 -30.01
CA GLN A 314 -1.69 7.29 -31.00
C GLN A 314 -0.19 6.92 -31.08
N GLN A 315 0.30 5.96 -30.27
CA GLN A 315 1.70 5.50 -30.37
C GLN A 315 2.02 4.68 -31.64
N GLY A 316 1.05 4.48 -32.54
CA GLY A 316 1.19 3.61 -33.73
C GLY A 316 1.26 4.28 -35.11
N HIS A 317 0.92 5.56 -35.29
CA HIS A 317 0.86 6.15 -36.64
C HIS A 317 1.38 7.59 -36.74
N THR A 318 2.19 7.79 -37.78
CA THR A 318 3.02 8.94 -38.15
C THR A 318 2.28 10.27 -38.32
N HIS A 319 2.92 11.35 -37.85
CA HIS A 319 2.54 12.76 -38.01
C HIS A 319 2.24 13.19 -39.45
N PHE A 320 1.11 13.88 -39.65
CA PHE A 320 0.94 14.89 -40.69
C PHE A 320 0.46 16.21 -40.05
N HIS A 321 1.40 17.16 -39.92
CA HIS A 321 1.11 18.54 -39.56
C HIS A 321 0.65 19.30 -40.80
N HIS A 322 -0.55 19.89 -40.79
CA HIS A 322 -0.94 21.00 -41.67
C HIS A 322 -1.62 22.08 -40.83
N GLY A 323 -1.03 23.28 -40.81
CA GLY A 323 -1.55 24.45 -40.08
C GLY A 323 -2.21 25.48 -41.02
N PHE A 324 -3.24 26.18 -40.52
CA PHE A 324 -3.87 27.37 -41.13
C PHE A 324 -4.33 28.37 -40.00
N PRO A 325 -4.72 29.64 -40.25
CA PRO A 325 -4.29 30.85 -39.53
C PRO A 325 -5.42 31.70 -38.90
N GLY A 326 -5.11 32.33 -37.76
CA GLY A 326 -5.99 33.29 -37.06
C GLY A 326 -5.77 33.19 -35.55
N GLY A 327 -5.07 34.17 -34.96
CA GLY A 327 -4.39 34.03 -33.67
C GLY A 327 -5.27 34.23 -32.42
N PHE A 328 -5.15 33.28 -31.49
CA PHE A 328 -5.24 33.47 -30.04
C PHE A 328 -4.09 32.68 -29.40
N MET A 329 -3.22 33.35 -28.65
CA MET A 329 -2.07 32.75 -27.97
C MET A 329 -2.50 32.22 -26.61
N PHE A 330 -2.59 30.89 -26.47
CA PHE A 330 -2.54 30.22 -25.16
C PHE A 330 -1.06 30.02 -24.79
N ARG A 331 -0.62 30.63 -23.70
CA ARG A 331 0.66 30.30 -23.08
C ARG A 331 0.49 30.25 -21.57
N GLU A 332 0.08 29.09 -21.05
CA GLU A 332 0.62 28.52 -19.80
C GLU A 332 0.08 27.08 -19.60
N GLY A 333 0.98 26.13 -19.33
CA GLY A 333 0.64 24.76 -18.89
C GLY A 333 0.62 23.71 -20.01
N GLY A 334 1.61 22.81 -20.00
CA GLY A 334 1.90 21.88 -21.09
C GLY A 334 0.88 20.76 -21.28
N GLY A 335 0.26 20.76 -22.47
CA GLY A 335 -0.40 19.62 -23.09
C GLY A 335 -0.13 19.68 -24.61
N PRO A 336 -0.19 18.56 -25.36
CA PRO A 336 0.33 18.49 -26.72
C PRO A 336 -0.56 19.14 -27.79
N PHE A 337 -1.63 19.83 -27.39
CA PHE A 337 -2.63 20.33 -28.32
C PHE A 337 -2.51 21.85 -28.53
N SER A 338 -2.08 22.24 -29.72
CA SER A 338 -2.21 23.59 -30.26
C SER A 338 -3.34 23.58 -31.30
N PHE A 339 -4.41 24.33 -31.04
CA PHE A 339 -5.56 24.42 -31.94
C PHE A 339 -5.51 25.73 -32.75
N LYS A 340 -5.76 25.63 -34.06
CA LYS A 340 -6.04 26.78 -34.93
C LYS A 340 -7.30 26.52 -35.74
N PHE A 341 -8.13 27.55 -35.90
CA PHE A 341 -9.43 27.51 -36.55
C PHE A 341 -9.43 28.41 -37.80
N ASN A 342 -10.07 27.96 -38.89
CA ASN A 342 -10.47 28.83 -40.01
C ASN A 342 -11.96 29.16 -39.90
N PHE A 343 -12.28 30.45 -40.05
CA PHE A 343 -13.64 31.01 -40.12
C PHE A 343 -14.24 30.88 -41.52
#